data_AF-A0A1R3UX47-F1
#
_entry.id   AF-A0A1R3UX47-F1
#
_cell.length_a   1.000
_cell.length_b   1.000
_cell.length_c   1.000
_cell.angle_alpha   90.00
_cell.angle_beta   90.00
_cell.angle_gamma   90.00
#
_symmetry.space_group_name_H-M   'P 1'
#
loop_
_entity.id
_entity.type
_entity.pdbx_description
1 polymer ?
#
loop_
_entity_poly.entity_id
_entity_poly.type
_entity_poly.pdbx_seq_one_letter_code
_entity_poly.pdbx_strand_id
1 'polypeptide(L)'
;GWSWGWYAWDPKLNLVYYGTGNPGTWNPTQRPGDNKWSMSIFARDLNTGTAKWVYQMTPHDEWDYDGVNEMILADLPMGGKTVPAIVHLDRNGFGYTLNRETG
;
A
#
# COMPACT_ATOMS: atom_id res chain seq x y z
N GLY A 1 -11.03 2.06 -3.43
CA GLY A 1 -10.37 3.33 -3.79
C GLY A 1 -9.82 3.24 -5.20
N TRP A 2 -9.70 4.38 -5.88
CA TRP A 2 -9.00 4.50 -7.16
C TRP A 2 -7.48 4.43 -6.95
N SER A 3 -6.72 3.99 -7.96
CA SER A 3 -5.25 3.89 -7.92
C SER A 3 -4.61 4.84 -8.94
N TRP A 4 -4.64 6.14 -8.61
CA TRP A 4 -4.22 7.23 -9.49
C TRP A 4 -2.77 7.70 -9.28
N GLY A 5 -2.09 7.16 -8.26
CA GLY A 5 -0.69 7.48 -7.98
C GLY A 5 0.29 6.65 -8.79
N TRP A 6 1.35 6.18 -8.14
CA TRP A 6 2.49 5.54 -8.80
C TRP A 6 2.51 4.02 -8.58
N TYR A 7 3.20 3.33 -9.49
CA TYR A 7 3.41 1.89 -9.43
C TYR A 7 4.90 1.61 -9.34
N ALA A 8 5.27 0.58 -8.57
CA ALA A 8 6.60 0.01 -8.57
C ALA A 8 6.53 -1.47 -8.97
N TRP A 9 7.63 -2.02 -9.47
CA TRP A 9 7.70 -3.40 -9.90
C TRP A 9 9.04 -4.02 -9.51
N ASP A 10 8.98 -5.22 -8.92
CA ASP A 10 10.16 -6.05 -8.68
C ASP A 10 10.18 -7.21 -9.69
N PRO A 11 11.10 -7.19 -10.68
CA PRO A 11 11.21 -8.25 -11.69
C PRO A 11 11.59 -9.61 -11.11
N LYS A 12 12.29 -9.66 -9.96
CA LYS A 12 12.71 -10.92 -9.34
C LYS A 12 11.55 -11.65 -8.68
N LEU A 13 10.61 -10.88 -8.13
CA LEU A 13 9.42 -11.41 -7.46
C LEU A 13 8.20 -11.49 -8.38
N ASN A 14 8.26 -10.86 -9.57
CA ASN A 14 7.14 -10.67 -10.47
C ASN A 14 5.93 -9.95 -9.82
N LEU A 15 6.22 -9.01 -8.91
CA LEU A 15 5.20 -8.29 -8.16
C LEU A 15 5.15 -6.81 -8.54
N VAL A 16 3.94 -6.31 -8.77
CA VAL A 16 3.61 -4.88 -8.88
C VAL A 16 3.05 -4.39 -7.56
N TYR A 17 3.54 -3.23 -7.13
CA TYR A 17 3.16 -2.57 -5.90
C TYR A 17 2.47 -1.25 -6.20
N TYR A 18 1.36 -0.99 -5.53
CA TYR A 18 0.64 0.27 -5.63
C TYR A 18 -0.27 0.48 -4.44
N GLY A 19 -0.65 1.74 -4.25
CA GLY A 19 -1.56 2.18 -3.21
C GLY A 19 -2.98 2.41 -3.73
N THR A 20 -4.00 2.18 -2.90
CA THR A 20 -5.39 2.51 -3.22
C THR A 20 -5.88 3.72 -2.42
N GLY A 21 -6.60 4.62 -3.07
CA GLY A 21 -7.15 5.82 -2.46
C GLY A 21 -8.37 5.60 -1.57
N ASN A 22 -9.04 6.72 -1.28
CA ASN A 22 -10.08 6.84 -0.28
C ASN A 22 -11.36 6.01 -0.53
N PRO A 23 -12.19 5.76 0.51
CA PRO A 23 -13.38 4.90 0.43
C PRO A 23 -14.63 5.61 -0.11
N GLY A 24 -14.49 6.54 -1.06
CA GLY A 24 -15.60 7.24 -1.69
C GLY A 24 -16.06 8.47 -0.89
N THR A 25 -17.25 8.42 -0.29
CA THR A 25 -17.80 9.57 0.46
C THR A 25 -16.87 10.00 1.60
N TRP A 26 -16.68 11.31 1.77
CA TRP A 26 -15.87 11.85 2.87
C TRP A 26 -16.61 11.86 4.21
N ASN A 27 -17.93 11.66 4.22
CA ASN A 27 -18.67 11.55 5.46
C ASN A 27 -18.58 10.10 6.00
N PRO A 28 -17.77 9.83 7.05
CA PRO A 28 -17.54 8.45 7.52
C PRO A 28 -18.79 7.83 8.13
N THR A 29 -19.68 8.65 8.69
CA THR A 29 -20.93 8.18 9.32
C THR A 29 -21.88 7.49 8.33
N GLN A 30 -21.74 7.73 7.02
CA GLN A 30 -22.51 7.07 5.96
C GLN A 30 -21.99 5.68 5.59
N ARG A 31 -20.77 5.31 6.01
CA ARG A 31 -20.07 4.10 5.56
C ARG A 31 -19.39 3.36 6.72
N PRO A 32 -20.14 2.82 7.69
CA PRO A 32 -19.57 2.12 8.84
C PRO A 32 -18.68 0.94 8.43
N GLY A 33 -17.69 0.63 9.26
CA GLY A 33 -16.73 -0.45 9.09
C GLY A 33 -15.44 -0.02 8.39
N ASP A 34 -14.46 -0.92 8.34
CA ASP A 34 -13.08 -0.60 7.91
C ASP A 34 -12.94 -0.13 6.47
N ASN A 35 -13.98 -0.31 5.64
CA ASN A 35 -14.03 0.05 4.22
C ASN A 35 -12.92 -0.63 3.38
N LYS A 36 -12.54 -1.85 3.75
CA LYS A 36 -11.54 -2.64 3.03
C LYS A 36 -11.96 -2.84 1.56
N TRP A 37 -11.06 -2.74 0.59
CA TRP A 37 -9.60 -2.51 0.70
C TRP A 37 -9.21 -1.11 0.22
N SER A 38 -9.82 -0.03 0.75
CA SER A 38 -9.30 1.34 0.58
C SER A 38 -8.02 1.55 1.41
N MET A 39 -7.29 2.64 1.12
CA MET A 39 -6.12 3.06 1.92
C MET A 39 -5.10 1.95 2.17
N SER A 40 -4.87 1.13 1.16
CA SER A 40 -4.09 -0.11 1.28
C SER A 40 -2.93 -0.13 0.30
N ILE A 41 -1.81 -0.69 0.75
CA ILE A 41 -0.68 -1.09 -0.09
C ILE A 41 -0.98 -2.49 -0.60
N PHE A 42 -0.95 -2.67 -1.92
CA PHE A 42 -1.06 -3.98 -2.56
C PHE A 42 0.27 -4.42 -3.15
N ALA A 43 0.55 -5.72 -3.04
CA ALA A 43 1.45 -6.41 -3.95
C ALA A 43 0.67 -7.44 -4.76
N ARG A 44 0.71 -7.34 -6.09
CA ARG A 44 0.02 -8.26 -7.00
C ARG A 44 0.99 -8.92 -7.94
N ASP A 45 0.76 -10.19 -8.24
CA ASP A 45 1.45 -10.86 -9.34
C ASP A 45 1.14 -10.15 -10.66
N LEU A 46 2.18 -9.79 -11.42
CA LEU A 46 2.06 -8.99 -12.64
C LEU A 46 1.24 -9.71 -13.72
N ASN A 47 1.31 -11.04 -13.79
CA ASN A 47 0.69 -11.81 -14.86
C ASN A 47 -0.80 -12.08 -14.60
N THR A 48 -1.15 -12.37 -13.35
CA THR A 48 -2.49 -12.80 -12.95
C THR A 48 -3.32 -11.70 -12.29
N GLY A 49 -2.67 -10.65 -11.78
CA GLY A 49 -3.30 -9.62 -10.96
C GLY A 49 -3.70 -10.11 -9.56
N THR A 50 -3.37 -11.35 -9.18
CA THR A 50 -3.70 -11.89 -7.86
C THR A 50 -2.89 -11.18 -6.78
N ALA A 51 -3.53 -10.73 -5.71
CA ALA A 51 -2.82 -10.12 -4.58
C ALA A 51 -2.04 -11.19 -3.82
N LYS A 52 -0.72 -10.99 -3.68
CA LYS A 52 0.13 -11.81 -2.82
C LYS A 52 -0.03 -11.40 -1.37
N TRP A 53 -0.07 -10.10 -1.11
CA TRP A 53 -0.36 -9.51 0.18
C TRP A 53 -1.01 -8.13 0.03
N VAL A 54 -1.68 -7.69 1.10
CA VAL A 54 -2.30 -6.38 1.21
C VAL A 54 -2.21 -5.89 2.66
N TYR A 55 -1.87 -4.62 2.84
CA TYR A 55 -1.83 -3.97 4.15
C TYR A 55 -2.65 -2.69 4.13
N GLN A 56 -3.70 -2.61 4.96
CA GLN A 56 -4.54 -1.42 5.08
C GLN A 56 -3.95 -0.48 6.13
N MET A 57 -3.55 0.72 5.69
CA MET A 57 -2.88 1.73 6.51
C MET A 57 -3.88 2.54 7.34
N THR A 58 -4.99 2.93 6.72
CA THR A 58 -6.02 3.79 7.34
C THR A 58 -7.40 3.11 7.25
N PRO A 59 -7.74 2.20 8.18
CA PRO A 59 -9.08 1.63 8.29
C PRO A 59 -10.10 2.72 8.60
N HIS A 60 -11.27 2.66 7.95
CA HIS A 60 -12.36 3.63 8.13
C HIS A 60 -11.90 5.09 8.04
N ASP A 61 -11.12 5.44 7.01
CA ASP A 61 -10.62 6.81 6.81
C ASP A 61 -11.70 7.88 7.00
N GLU A 62 -11.41 8.93 7.77
CA GLU A 62 -12.32 10.05 8.03
C GLU A 62 -11.81 11.38 7.47
N TRP A 63 -10.66 11.37 6.79
CA TRP A 63 -9.88 12.59 6.49
C TRP A 63 -9.38 12.69 5.05
N ASP A 64 -9.79 11.79 4.17
CA ASP A 64 -9.33 11.76 2.78
C ASP A 64 -7.82 11.57 2.66
N TYR A 65 -7.25 10.66 3.45
CA TYR A 65 -5.82 10.34 3.35
C TYR A 65 -5.56 9.29 2.27
N ASP A 66 -5.72 9.65 0.99
CA ASP A 66 -5.51 8.70 -0.11
C ASP A 66 -4.17 7.96 0.01
N GLY A 67 -4.26 6.64 0.16
CA GLY A 67 -3.11 5.75 0.27
C GLY A 67 -2.36 5.51 -1.03
N VAL A 68 -2.23 6.49 -1.93
CA VAL A 68 -1.77 6.31 -3.33
C VAL A 68 -0.33 6.79 -3.60
N ASN A 69 0.34 7.34 -2.59
CA ASN A 69 1.72 7.80 -2.73
C ASN A 69 2.65 6.66 -3.20
N GLU A 70 3.84 7.05 -3.66
CA GLU A 70 4.80 6.16 -4.31
C GLU A 70 5.25 4.98 -3.44
N MET A 71 5.77 3.97 -4.15
CA MET A 71 6.30 2.74 -3.58
C MET A 71 7.80 2.67 -3.88
N ILE A 72 8.65 2.97 -2.90
CA ILE A 72 10.10 3.00 -3.08
C ILE A 72 10.66 1.61 -2.75
N LEU A 73 11.18 0.91 -3.75
CA LEU A 73 11.83 -0.39 -3.54
C LEU A 73 13.29 -0.17 -3.16
N ALA A 74 13.69 -0.67 -1.99
CA ALA A 74 15.05 -0.54 -1.49
C ALA A 74 15.48 -1.80 -0.74
N ASP A 75 16.74 -2.20 -0.89
CA ASP A 75 17.34 -3.24 -0.07
C ASP A 75 18.00 -2.56 1.13
N LEU A 76 17.40 -2.69 2.32
CA LEU A 76 17.79 -1.94 3.51
C LEU A 76 18.52 -2.83 4.53
N PRO A 77 19.65 -2.37 5.10
CA PRO A 77 20.29 -3.08 6.20
C PRO A 77 19.47 -2.90 7.50
N MET A 78 18.85 -3.97 7.98
CA MET A 78 18.03 -3.98 9.20
C MET A 78 18.36 -5.20 10.06
N GLY A 79 18.72 -4.98 11.32
CA GLY A 79 19.02 -6.08 12.26
C GLY A 79 20.18 -6.99 11.81
N GLY A 80 21.18 -6.43 11.12
CA GLY A 80 22.33 -7.17 10.60
C GLY A 80 22.04 -8.00 9.34
N LYS A 81 20.85 -7.87 8.74
CA LYS A 81 20.48 -8.53 7.47
C LYS A 81 20.05 -7.48 6.45
N THR A 82 20.29 -7.75 5.18
CA THR A 82 19.69 -6.97 4.09
C THR A 82 18.26 -7.44 3.87
N VAL A 83 17.30 -6.55 4.07
CA VAL A 83 15.87 -6.84 3.89
C VAL A 83 15.39 -6.24 2.57
N PRO A 84 14.70 -7.01 1.72
CA PRO A 84 14.05 -6.46 0.55
C PRO A 84 12.83 -5.64 0.98
N ALA A 85 13.00 -4.32 1.13
CA ALA A 85 11.99 -3.44 1.65
C ALA A 85 11.21 -2.71 0.55
N ILE A 86 10.00 -2.29 0.91
CA ILE A 86 9.19 -1.26 0.25
C ILE A 86 8.95 -0.14 1.26
N VAL A 87 9.26 1.08 0.87
CA VAL A 87 9.05 2.29 1.68
C VAL A 87 7.95 3.13 1.04
N HIS A 88 6.98 3.53 1.85
CA HIS A 88 5.82 4.31 1.44
C HIS A 88 5.56 5.42 2.45
N LEU A 89 5.56 6.68 2.01
CA LEU A 89 5.26 7.84 2.84
C LEU A 89 3.82 8.26 2.57
N ASP A 90 2.92 8.00 3.50
CA ASP A 90 1.49 8.13 3.26
C ASP A 90 0.97 9.56 3.52
N ARG A 91 -0.19 9.88 2.93
CA ARG A 91 -0.94 11.12 3.20
C ARG A 91 -1.30 11.29 4.67
N ASN A 92 -1.47 10.20 5.43
CA ASN A 92 -1.80 10.24 6.85
C ASN A 92 -0.63 10.70 7.76
N GLY A 93 0.55 10.97 7.19
CA GLY A 93 1.72 11.47 7.93
C GLY A 93 2.65 10.39 8.48
N PHE A 94 2.35 9.11 8.28
CA PHE A 94 3.22 7.99 8.66
C PHE A 94 4.12 7.55 7.50
N GLY A 95 5.33 7.13 7.83
CA GLY A 95 6.22 6.41 6.93
C GLY A 95 6.16 4.91 7.20
N TYR A 96 5.78 4.13 6.21
CA TYR A 96 5.67 2.68 6.27
C TYR A 96 6.87 2.03 5.59
N THR A 97 7.53 1.11 6.27
CA THR A 97 8.57 0.24 5.70
C THR A 97 8.16 -1.21 5.93
N LEU A 98 7.91 -1.93 4.85
CA LEU A 98 7.44 -3.33 4.87
C LEU A 98 8.44 -4.23 4.14
N ASN A 99 8.39 -5.54 4.41
CA ASN A 99 9.11 -6.49 3.56
C ASN A 99 8.30 -6.68 2.27
N ARG A 100 8.87 -6.28 1.12
CA ARG A 100 8.12 -6.27 -0.14
C ARG A 100 7.74 -7.67 -0.62
N GLU A 101 8.42 -8.71 -0.16
CA GLU A 101 8.09 -10.08 -0.53
C GLU A 101 6.88 -10.64 0.24
N THR A 102 6.74 -10.28 1.51
CA THR A 102 5.80 -10.93 2.45
C THR A 102 4.67 -10.04 2.95
N GLY A 103 4.80 -8.70 2.85
CA GLY A 103 3.97 -7.76 3.59
C GLY A 103 4.52 -7.59 5.00
#